data_AF-A0A9D6L6U9-F1
#
_entry.id   AF-A0A9D6L6U9-F1
#
_cell.length_a   1.000
_cell.length_b   1.000
_cell.length_c   1.000
_cell.angle_alpha   90.00
_cell.angle_beta   90.00
_cell.angle_gamma   90.00
#
_symmetry.space_group_name_H-M   'P 1'
#
loop_
_entity.id
_entity.type
_entity.pdbx_description
1 polymer ?
#
loop_
_entity_poly.entity_id
_entity_poly.type
_entity_poly.pdbx_seq_one_letter_code
_entity_poly.pdbx_strand_id
1 'polypeptide(L)' 'MPPLTSIPSGEYHWHQHDDEDEFFFVVEGRLLIDLEDRTVELPAGKGFVVPKGVRHRPRAPERTAILMVEGAGIVPTGD' A
#
# COMPACT_ATOMS: atom_id res chain seq x y z
N MET A 1 17.49 0.79 2.83
CA MET A 1 16.74 -0.21 2.04
C MET A 1 15.28 -0.04 2.40
N PRO A 2 14.35 0.00 1.44
CA PRO A 2 12.93 0.03 1.76
C PRO A 2 12.54 -1.28 2.48
N PRO A 3 11.64 -1.25 3.46
CA PRO A 3 11.18 -2.46 4.12
C PRO A 3 10.41 -3.33 3.12
N LEU A 4 10.69 -4.64 3.15
CA LEU A 4 9.81 -5.65 2.57
C LEU A 4 8.78 -6.00 3.64
N THR A 5 7.53 -5.60 3.42
CA THR A 5 6.44 -5.84 4.37
C THR A 5 5.50 -6.89 3.81
N SER A 6 5.12 -7.86 4.65
CA SER A 6 4.06 -8.81 4.34
C SER A 6 2.78 -8.31 4.98
N ILE A 7 1.71 -8.11 4.19
CA ILE A 7 0.40 -7.79 4.74
C ILE A 7 -0.30 -9.14 5.01
N PRO A 8 -0.56 -9.51 6.29
CA PRO A 8 -1.44 -10.65 6.58
C PRO A 8 -2.84 -10.37 5.98
N SER A 9 -3.64 -11.39 5.70
CA SER A 9 -4.99 -11.17 5.15
C SER A 9 -5.77 -10.18 6.02
N GLY A 10 -6.09 -9.00 5.49
CA GLY A 10 -6.56 -7.86 6.29
C GLY A 10 -6.69 -6.56 5.49
N GLU A 11 -7.18 -5.53 6.16
CA GLU A 11 -7.38 -4.18 5.61
C GLU A 11 -6.62 -3.18 6.48
N TYR A 12 -5.79 -2.33 5.86
CA TYR A 12 -5.31 -1.14 6.56
C TYR A 12 -6.48 -0.18 6.79
N HIS A 13 -6.34 0.75 7.74
CA HIS A 13 -7.32 1.82 7.90
C HIS A 13 -7.22 2.82 6.74
N TRP A 14 -8.33 3.49 6.40
CA TRP A 14 -8.29 4.63 5.50
C TRP A 14 -7.39 5.72 6.05
N HIS A 15 -6.41 6.17 5.28
CA HIS A 15 -5.46 7.18 5.69
C HIS A 15 -5.03 8.07 4.52
N GLN A 16 -4.28 9.13 4.82
CA GLN A 16 -3.79 10.12 3.88
C GLN A 16 -2.46 10.66 4.41
N HIS A 17 -1.52 10.92 3.50
CA HIS A 17 -0.28 11.64 3.78
C HIS A 17 -0.37 13.01 3.13
N ASP A 18 -0.29 14.09 3.91
CA ASP A 18 -0.46 15.45 3.38
C ASP A 18 0.76 15.93 2.57
N ASP A 19 1.96 15.46 2.94
CA ASP A 19 3.22 15.99 2.44
C ASP A 19 4.01 15.02 1.55
N GLU A 20 3.62 13.73 1.54
CA GLU A 20 4.43 12.66 0.97
C GLU A 20 3.60 11.78 0.01
N ASP A 21 4.21 11.42 -1.11
CA ASP A 21 3.68 10.36 -1.97
C ASP A 21 4.04 9.00 -1.36
N GLU A 22 3.16 8.02 -1.52
CA GLU A 22 3.40 6.65 -1.07
C GLU A 22 3.44 5.69 -2.25
N PHE A 23 4.48 4.86 -2.29
CA PHE A 23 4.68 3.90 -3.38
C PHE A 23 4.54 2.45 -2.91
N PHE A 24 3.76 1.69 -3.67
CA PHE A 24 3.54 0.27 -3.48
C PHE A 24 4.05 -0.51 -4.70
N PHE A 25 4.75 -1.61 -4.48
CA PHE A 25 5.09 -2.58 -5.52
C PHE A 25 4.86 -4.01 -5.01
N VAL A 26 4.07 -4.78 -5.75
CA VAL A 26 3.72 -6.15 -5.37
C VAL A 26 4.80 -7.11 -5.84
N VAL A 27 5.47 -7.76 -4.90
CA VAL A 27 6.46 -8.80 -5.16
C VAL A 27 5.77 -10.15 -5.38
N GLU A 28 4.79 -10.47 -4.53
CA GLU A 28 4.01 -11.71 -4.58
C GLU A 28 2.58 -11.47 -4.08
N GLY A 29 1.60 -12.18 -4.65
CA GLY A 29 0.17 -12.04 -4.32
C GLY A 29 -0.53 -10.94 -5.12
N ARG A 30 -1.54 -10.31 -4.52
CA ARG A 30 -2.28 -9.19 -5.11
C ARG A 30 -2.66 -8.14 -4.06
N LEU A 31 -2.47 -6.87 -4.38
CA LEU A 31 -2.86 -5.74 -3.54
C LEU A 31 -4.01 -4.98 -4.19
N LEU A 32 -5.00 -4.60 -3.40
CA LEU A 32 -6.03 -3.64 -3.78
C LEU A 32 -5.76 -2.32 -3.06
N ILE A 33 -5.82 -1.21 -3.78
CA ILE A 33 -5.74 0.13 -3.19
C ILE A 33 -7.07 0.80 -3.45
N ASP A 34 -7.90 0.95 -2.41
CA ASP A 34 -9.11 1.74 -2.51
C ASP A 34 -8.74 3.23 -2.46
N LEU A 35 -9.26 3.97 -3.44
CA LEU A 35 -9.35 5.42 -3.45
C LEU A 35 -10.83 5.80 -3.28
N GLU A 36 -11.14 7.08 -3.09
CA GLU A 36 -12.52 7.51 -2.87
C GLU A 36 -13.45 7.20 -4.06
N ASP A 37 -12.93 7.25 -5.28
CA ASP A 37 -13.69 7.09 -6.52
C ASP A 37 -13.57 5.71 -7.17
N ARG A 38 -12.51 4.95 -6.85
CA ARG A 38 -12.19 3.68 -7.52
C ARG A 38 -11.26 2.80 -6.69
N THR A 39 -11.17 1.54 -7.07
CA THR A 39 -10.14 0.62 -6.57
C THR A 39 -9.10 0.37 -7.66
N VAL A 40 -7.82 0.46 -7.30
CA VAL A 40 -6.69 0.05 -8.14
C VAL A 40 -6.29 -1.38 -7.75
N GLU A 41 -6.25 -2.28 -8.72
CA GLU A 41 -5.79 -3.66 -8.52
C GLU A 41 -4.34 -3.82 -9.02
N LEU A 42 -3.48 -4.34 -8.15
CA LEU A 42 -2.07 -4.58 -8.42
C LEU A 42 -1.75 -6.07 -8.28
N PRO A 43 -1.61 -6.80 -9.40
CA PRO A 43 -1.02 -8.14 -9.38
C PRO A 43 0.50 -8.04 -9.17
N ALA A 44 1.13 -9.18 -8.87
CA ALA A 44 2.59 -9.28 -8.77
C ALA A 44 3.32 -8.66 -9.97
N GLY A 45 4.41 -7.95 -9.69
CA GLY A 45 5.22 -7.22 -10.67
C GLY A 45 4.64 -5.85 -11.08
N LYS A 46 3.53 -5.41 -10.46
CA LYS A 46 2.97 -4.06 -10.66
C LYS A 46 3.19 -3.19 -9.44
N GLY A 47 3.28 -1.88 -9.70
CA GLY A 47 3.35 -0.88 -8.66
C GLY A 47 2.45 0.30 -8.96
N PHE A 48 2.18 1.07 -7.92
CA PHE A 48 1.33 2.25 -7.93
C PHE A 48 1.87 3.29 -6.95
N VAL A 49 1.75 4.55 -7.34
CA VAL A 49 2.01 5.69 -6.46
C VAL A 49 0.66 6.27 -6.06
N VAL A 50 0.41 6.34 -4.76
CA VAL A 50 -0.66 7.18 -4.21
C VAL A 50 -0.08 8.59 -4.04
N PRO A 51 -0.61 9.60 -4.77
CA PRO A 51 -0.14 10.96 -4.62
C PRO A 51 -0.46 11.51 -3.23
N LYS A 52 0.38 12.41 -2.71
CA LYS A 52 0.11 13.15 -1.48
C LYS A 52 -1.26 13.85 -1.51
N GLY A 53 -1.90 13.91 -0.35
CA GLY A 53 -3.24 14.45 -0.18
C GLY A 53 -4.36 13.54 -0.68
N VAL A 54 -4.05 12.36 -1.22
CA VAL A 54 -5.07 11.37 -1.64
C VAL A 54 -5.34 10.39 -0.51
N ARG A 55 -6.59 10.37 -0.07
CA ARG A 55 -7.07 9.40 0.90
C ARG A 55 -7.18 8.03 0.25
N HIS A 56 -6.63 7.01 0.90
CA HIS A 56 -6.59 5.68 0.35
C HIS A 56 -6.60 4.58 1.43
N ARG A 57 -6.79 3.33 0.99
CA ARG A 57 -6.77 2.15 1.85
C ARG A 57 -6.21 0.91 1.12
N PRO A 58 -5.00 0.43 1.49
CA PRO A 58 -4.47 -0.84 1.02
C PRO A 58 -5.21 -2.05 1.63
N ARG A 59 -5.54 -3.04 0.81
CA ARG A 59 -6.17 -4.31 1.22
C ARG A 59 -5.52 -5.49 0.52
N ALA A 60 -5.25 -6.54 1.28
CA ALA A 60 -4.68 -7.79 0.78
C ALA A 60 -5.70 -8.92 0.95
N PRO A 61 -6.40 -9.35 -0.13
CA PRO A 61 -7.36 -10.45 -0.06
C PRO A 61 -6.70 -11.82 0.19
N GLU A 62 -5.40 -11.92 -0.04
CA GLU A 62 -4.55 -13.07 0.26
C GLU A 62 -3.20 -12.57 0.78
N ARG A 63 -2.39 -13.46 1.35
CA ARG A 63 -1.05 -13.10 1.83
C ARG A 63 -0.25 -12.48 0.68
N THR A 64 0.13 -11.22 0.85
CA THR A 64 0.75 -10.41 -0.21
C THR A 64 2.04 -9.79 0.31
N ALA A 65 3.11 -9.97 -0.45
CA ALA A 65 4.42 -9.40 -0.15
C ALA A 65 4.61 -8.14 -1.01
N ILE A 66 4.89 -7.01 -0.35
CA ILE A 66 5.08 -5.73 -1.01
C ILE A 66 6.41 -5.10 -0.65
N LEU A 67 7.01 -4.42 -1.62
CA LEU A 67 7.97 -3.37 -1.37
C LEU A 67 7.18 -2.06 -1.23
N MET A 68 7.40 -1.35 -0.14
CA MET A 68 6.77 -0.07 0.14
C MET A 68 7.82 1.01 0.35
N VAL A 69 7.59 2.19 -0.20
CA VAL A 69 8.42 3.38 0.02
C VAL A 69 7.53 4.50 0.50
N GLU A 70 7.79 4.94 1.72
CA GLU A 70 7.09 6.03 2.41
C GLU A 70 8.11 6.89 3.17
N GLY A 71 7.67 8.02 3.74
CA GLY A 71 8.51 8.87 4.56
C GLY A 71 9.16 8.12 5.72
N ALA A 72 10.40 8.47 6.03
CA ALA A 72 11.21 7.77 7.04
C ALA A 72 10.61 7.81 8.48
N GLY A 73 9.58 8.62 8.72
CA GLY A 73 8.89 8.73 10.00
C GLY A 73 7.71 7.78 10.18
N ILE A 74 7.34 7.02 9.15
CA ILE A 74 6.16 6.16 9.18
C ILE A 74 6.59 4.73 9.48
N VAL A 75 5.90 4.14 10.46
CA VAL A 75 6.12 2.75 10.86
C VAL A 75 4.98 1.94 10.23
N PRO A 76 5.25 1.04 9.27
CA PRO A 76 4.23 0.14 8.76
C PRO A 76 3.85 -0.85 9.87
N THR A 77 2.72 -0.61 10.54
CA THR A 77 2.35 -1.39 11.74
C THR A 77 1.76 -2.76 11.43
N GLY A 78 1.29 -3.03 10.20
CA GLY A 78 0.99 -4.39 9.75
C GLY A 78 0.05 -5.24 10.62
N ASP A 79 -0.86 -4.62 11.38
CA ASP A 79 -1.93 -5.31 12.12
C ASP A 79 -3.16 -5.60 11.23
#